data_AF-A0A2D5ZJN2-F1
#
_entry.id   AF-A0A2D5ZJN2-F1
#
_cell.length_a   1.000
_cell.length_b   1.000
_cell.length_c   1.000
_cell.angle_alpha   90.00
_cell.angle_beta   90.00
_cell.angle_gamma   90.00
#
_symmetry.space_group_name_H-M   'P 1'
#
loop_
_entity.id
_entity.type
_entity.pdbx_description
1 polymer ?
#
loop_
_entity_poly.entity_id
_entity_poly.type
_entity_poly.pdbx_seq_one_letter_code
_entity_poly.pdbx_strand_id
1 'polypeptide(L)'
;MTRDQKLVAAVAADWRSAPISARESALCAYADKLTTNPREMSEADLRTLRSEGLDDGDILDLAQVVAYFNYVNRIADGLGVQLEKEDGSEEDSE
;
A
#
# COMPACT_ATOMS: atom_id res chain seq x y z
N MET A 1 -4.84 -9.29 8.26
CA MET A 1 -3.61 -9.22 7.41
C MET A 1 -3.21 -10.64 7.00
N THR A 2 -2.65 -10.81 5.80
CA THR A 2 -2.17 -12.12 5.33
C THR A 2 -1.08 -12.67 6.24
N ARG A 3 -1.02 -14.00 6.41
CA ARG A 3 0.06 -14.68 7.16
C ARG A 3 1.21 -15.13 6.26
N ASP A 4 1.12 -14.87 4.96
CA ASP A 4 2.16 -15.21 3.99
C ASP A 4 3.27 -14.15 3.98
N GLN A 5 4.29 -14.35 4.83
CA GLN A 5 5.43 -13.45 4.92
C GLN A 5 6.28 -13.42 3.64
N LYS A 6 6.26 -14.48 2.83
CA LYS A 6 7.00 -14.50 1.56
C LYS A 6 6.33 -13.58 0.55
N LEU A 7 5.01 -13.61 0.48
CA LEU A 7 4.24 -12.71 -0.36
C LEU A 7 4.44 -11.24 0.06
N VAL A 8 4.37 -10.96 1.36
CA VAL A 8 4.60 -9.61 1.90
C VAL A 8 6.00 -9.11 1.51
N ALA A 9 7.03 -9.92 1.71
CA ALA A 9 8.40 -9.56 1.33
C ALA A 9 8.55 -9.34 -0.18
N ALA A 10 7.90 -10.17 -1.02
CA ALA A 10 7.94 -10.01 -2.47
C ALA A 10 7.28 -8.70 -2.93
N VAL A 11 6.10 -8.37 -2.39
CA VAL A 11 5.39 -7.11 -2.70
C VAL A 11 6.16 -5.89 -2.22
N ALA A 12 6.76 -5.97 -1.02
CA ALA A 12 7.57 -4.88 -0.46
C ALA A 12 8.85 -4.63 -1.27
N ALA A 13 9.45 -5.68 -1.84
CA ALA A 13 10.63 -5.57 -2.70
C ALA A 13 10.28 -4.99 -4.07
N ASP A 14 9.31 -5.59 -4.77
CA ASP A 14 8.77 -5.10 -6.04
C ASP A 14 7.43 -5.76 -6.36
N TRP A 15 6.34 -5.00 -6.19
CA TRP A 15 4.99 -5.47 -6.47
C TRP A 15 4.76 -5.86 -7.94
N ARG A 16 5.57 -5.37 -8.89
CA ARG A 16 5.41 -5.67 -10.33
C ARG A 16 5.84 -7.09 -10.68
N SER A 17 6.74 -7.68 -9.90
CA SER A 17 7.23 -9.06 -10.06
C SER A 17 6.69 -10.02 -9.00
N ALA A 18 5.95 -9.53 -8.01
CA ALA A 18 5.33 -10.33 -6.97
C ALA A 18 4.21 -11.25 -7.54
N PRO A 19 3.99 -12.43 -6.94
CA PRO A 19 2.95 -13.37 -7.39
C PRO A 19 1.56 -12.95 -6.88
N ILE A 20 1.08 -11.79 -7.33
CA ILE A 20 -0.22 -11.20 -6.98
C ILE A 20 -1.21 -11.31 -8.13
N SER A 21 -2.50 -11.24 -7.81
CA SER A 21 -3.58 -11.24 -8.80
C SER A 21 -3.61 -9.96 -9.64
N ALA A 22 -4.32 -10.00 -10.78
CA ALA A 22 -4.54 -8.81 -11.62
C ALA A 22 -5.18 -7.65 -10.84
N ARG A 23 -6.18 -7.97 -9.99
CA ARG A 23 -6.82 -7.01 -9.10
C ARG A 23 -5.81 -6.35 -8.15
N GLU A 24 -5.00 -7.14 -7.46
CA GLU A 24 -3.97 -6.61 -6.54
C GLU A 24 -2.91 -5.77 -7.28
N SER A 25 -2.51 -6.20 -8.48
CA SER A 25 -1.60 -5.43 -9.34
C SER A 25 -2.20 -4.07 -9.73
N ALA A 26 -3.50 -4.01 -10.06
CA ALA A 26 -4.20 -2.76 -10.37
C ALA A 26 -4.29 -1.83 -9.15
N LEU A 27 -4.51 -2.38 -7.95
CA LEU A 27 -4.47 -1.61 -6.69
C LEU A 27 -3.08 -0.99 -6.47
N CYS A 28 -2.01 -1.78 -6.63
CA CYS A 28 -0.63 -1.30 -6.49
C CYS A 28 -0.30 -0.24 -7.54
N ALA A 29 -0.71 -0.42 -8.80
CA ALA A 29 -0.50 0.55 -9.87
C ALA A 29 -1.17 1.90 -9.58
N TYR A 30 -2.41 1.86 -9.10
CA TYR A 30 -3.13 3.08 -8.67
C TYR A 30 -2.43 3.76 -7.50
N ALA A 31 -2.05 3.00 -6.47
CA ALA A 31 -1.34 3.51 -5.30
C ALA A 31 0.00 4.18 -5.66
N ASP A 32 0.77 3.55 -6.54
CA ASP A 32 2.06 4.05 -7.04
C ASP A 32 1.89 5.36 -7.81
N LYS A 33 0.93 5.42 -8.75
CA LYS A 33 0.65 6.63 -9.53
C LYS A 33 0.12 7.77 -8.66
N LEU A 34 -0.82 7.50 -7.75
CA LEU A 34 -1.36 8.52 -6.85
C LEU A 34 -0.28 9.07 -5.89
N THR A 35 0.69 8.24 -5.52
CA THR A 35 1.82 8.64 -4.67
C THR A 35 2.83 9.51 -5.42
N THR A 36 3.18 9.13 -6.65
CA THR A 36 4.27 9.76 -7.41
C THR A 36 3.81 10.91 -8.30
N ASN A 37 2.64 10.77 -8.94
CA ASN A 37 2.12 11.70 -9.95
C ASN A 37 0.62 11.99 -9.74
N PRO A 38 0.19 12.48 -8.56
CA PRO A 38 -1.23 12.70 -8.24
C PRO A 38 -1.93 13.68 -9.20
N ARG A 39 -1.20 14.61 -9.80
CA ARG A 39 -1.74 15.59 -10.78
C ARG A 39 -2.07 14.98 -12.14
N GLU A 40 -1.58 13.78 -12.43
CA GLU A 40 -1.82 13.05 -13.68
C GLU A 40 -2.90 11.97 -13.54
N MET A 41 -3.53 11.88 -12.37
CA MET A 41 -4.67 11.00 -12.16
C MET A 41 -5.83 11.39 -13.07
N SER A 42 -6.49 10.37 -13.61
CA SER A 42 -7.52 10.52 -14.62
C SER A 42 -8.63 9.50 -14.43
N GLU A 43 -9.76 9.70 -15.10
CA GLU A 43 -10.86 8.73 -15.10
C GLU A 43 -10.44 7.36 -15.68
N ALA A 44 -9.40 7.32 -16.54
CA ALA A 44 -8.89 6.06 -17.08
C ALA A 44 -8.35 5.15 -15.96
N ASP A 45 -7.69 5.71 -14.94
CA ASP A 45 -7.17 4.96 -13.81
C ASP A 45 -8.32 4.33 -13.00
N LEU A 46 -9.43 5.05 -12.85
CA LEU A 46 -10.63 4.54 -12.18
C LEU A 46 -11.32 3.44 -12.99
N ARG A 47 -11.38 3.58 -14.33
CA ARG A 47 -11.94 2.55 -15.20
C ARG A 47 -11.17 1.23 -15.12
N THR A 48 -9.84 1.28 -15.01
CA THR A 48 -9.02 0.08 -14.80
C THR A 48 -9.34 -0.61 -13.48
N LEU A 49 -9.56 0.13 -12.40
CA LEU A 49 -9.99 -0.47 -11.12
C LEU A 49 -11.39 -1.11 -11.24
N ARG A 50 -12.34 -0.42 -11.89
CA ARG A 50 -13.69 -0.95 -12.11
C ARG A 50 -13.69 -2.21 -12.97
N SER A 51 -12.79 -2.33 -13.96
CA SER A 51 -12.68 -3.57 -14.75
C SER A 51 -12.19 -4.77 -13.94
N GLU A 52 -11.51 -4.54 -12.82
CA GLU A 52 -11.12 -5.57 -11.85
C GLU A 52 -12.20 -5.83 -10.78
N GLY A 53 -13.40 -5.27 -10.96
CA GLY A 53 -14.56 -5.50 -10.10
C GLY A 53 -14.61 -4.64 -8.84
N LEU A 54 -13.83 -3.56 -8.76
CA LEU A 54 -13.98 -2.56 -7.69
C LEU A 54 -15.18 -1.65 -7.96
N ASP A 55 -15.98 -1.40 -6.93
CA ASP A 55 -17.00 -0.35 -6.97
C ASP A 55 -16.44 1.01 -6.54
N ASP A 56 -17.27 2.06 -6.59
CA ASP A 56 -16.83 3.41 -6.23
C ASP A 56 -16.48 3.56 -4.73
N GLY A 57 -17.07 2.72 -3.86
CA GLY A 57 -16.73 2.66 -2.45
C GLY A 57 -15.35 2.07 -2.23
N ASP A 58 -15.06 0.92 -2.86
CA ASP A 58 -13.74 0.29 -2.84
C ASP A 58 -12.63 1.26 -3.33
N ILE A 59 -12.91 2.02 -4.40
CA ILE A 59 -11.98 2.99 -4.97
C ILE A 59 -11.76 4.18 -4.01
N LEU A 60 -12.82 4.65 -3.35
CA LEU A 60 -12.71 5.69 -2.34
C LEU A 60 -11.85 5.23 -1.16
N ASP A 61 -12.08 4.02 -0.66
CA ASP A 61 -11.31 3.44 0.44
C ASP A 61 -9.83 3.29 0.06
N LEU A 62 -9.55 2.80 -1.17
CA LEU A 62 -8.19 2.73 -1.71
C LEU A 62 -7.51 4.11 -1.72
N ALA A 63 -8.19 5.14 -2.25
CA ALA A 63 -7.64 6.49 -2.33
C ALA A 63 -7.36 7.07 -0.94
N GLN A 64 -8.25 6.83 0.03
CA GLN A 64 -8.07 7.29 1.42
C GLN A 64 -6.89 6.60 2.09
N VAL A 65 -6.74 5.29 1.95
CA VAL A 65 -5.61 4.54 2.52
C VAL A 65 -4.29 5.03 1.92
N VAL A 66 -4.22 5.16 0.60
CA VAL A 66 -3.01 5.66 -0.09
C VAL A 66 -2.68 7.08 0.35
N ALA A 67 -3.67 7.97 0.46
CA ALA A 67 -3.47 9.35 0.90
C ALA A 67 -3.01 9.43 2.38
N TYR A 68 -3.57 8.58 3.24
CA TYR A 68 -3.22 8.52 4.66
C TYR A 68 -1.74 8.11 4.85
N PHE A 69 -1.30 7.04 4.21
CA PHE A 69 0.12 6.64 4.29
C PHE A 69 1.05 7.69 3.70
N ASN A 70 0.64 8.34 2.61
CA ASN A 70 1.33 9.48 2.05
C ASN A 70 1.50 10.64 3.05
N TYR A 71 0.47 10.95 3.83
CA TYR A 71 0.56 11.95 4.90
C TYR A 71 1.50 11.49 6.02
N VAL A 72 1.30 10.29 6.55
CA VAL A 72 2.09 9.74 7.67
C VAL A 72 3.57 9.66 7.30
N ASN A 73 3.92 9.14 6.12
CA ASN A 73 5.31 9.04 5.67
C ASN A 73 5.98 10.41 5.63
N ARG A 74 5.28 11.45 5.13
CA ARG A 74 5.83 12.82 5.09
C ARG A 74 6.06 13.41 6.47
N ILE A 75 5.19 13.12 7.44
CA ILE A 75 5.37 13.58 8.82
C ILE A 75 6.51 12.81 9.49
N ALA A 76 6.55 11.49 9.34
CA ALA A 76 7.58 10.63 9.93
C ALA A 76 8.97 11.00 9.38
N ASP A 77 9.13 11.02 8.05
CA ASP A 77 10.39 11.34 7.39
C ASP A 77 10.78 12.81 7.60
N GLY A 78 9.80 13.72 7.54
CA GLY A 78 10.03 15.15 7.69
C GLY A 78 10.47 15.55 9.10
N LEU A 79 10.10 14.77 10.13
CA LEU A 79 10.48 15.01 11.52
C LEU A 79 11.57 14.05 12.03
N GLY A 80 12.02 13.10 11.20
CA GLY A 80 13.06 12.13 11.58
C GLY A 80 12.60 11.10 12.62
N VAL A 81 11.33 10.69 12.57
CA VAL A 81 10.78 9.64 13.44
C VAL A 81 11.49 8.31 13.16
N GLN A 82 11.99 7.66 14.21
CA GLN A 82 12.63 6.35 14.10
C GLN A 82 11.59 5.24 14.31
N LEU A 83 11.76 4.14 13.57
CA LEU A 83 11.01 2.92 13.85
C LEU A 83 11.37 2.40 15.23
N GLU A 84 10.36 2.03 16.01
CA GLU A 84 10.58 1.28 17.25
C GLU A 84 11.33 -0.01 16.89
N LYS A 85 12.37 -0.31 17.66
CA LYS A 85 13.05 -1.60 17.54
C LYS A 85 12.09 -2.63 18.11
N GLU A 86 11.77 -3.68 17.36
CA GLU A 86 11.15 -4.88 17.94
C GLU A 86 12.11 -5.39 19.01
N ASP A 87 11.78 -5.16 20.28
CA ASP A 87 12.44 -5.76 21.42
C ASP A 87 12.01 -7.22 21.49
N GLY A 88 12.90 -8.12 21.09
CA GLY A 88 12.70 -9.57 21.20
C GLY A 88 12.67 -10.09 22.63
N SER A 89 12.17 -9.33 23.62
CA SER A 89 11.89 -9.85 24.96
C SER A 89 10.49 -10.45 24.96
N GLU A 90 10.41 -11.71 24.54
CA GLU A 90 9.64 -12.66 25.34
C GLU A 90 10.24 -12.62 26.75
N GLU A 91 9.63 -11.85 27.65
CA GLU A 91 9.87 -12.04 29.08
C GLU A 91 9.28 -13.40 29.44
N ASP A 92 10.18 -14.39 29.37
CA ASP A 92 10.12 -15.63 30.14
C ASP A 92 9.70 -15.33 31.58
N SER A 93 8.61 -15.98 32.00
CA SER A 93 8.47 -16.65 33.29
C SER A 93 8.82 -15.86 34.57
N GLU A 94 7.80 -15.45 35.30
CA GLU A 94 7.66 -15.74 36.74
C GLU A 94 6.18 -15.83 37.17
#